data_AF-A0A4Y9F2E3-F1
#
_entry.id   AF-A0A4Y9F2E3-F1
#
_cell.length_a   1.000
_cell.length_b   1.000
_cell.length_c   1.000
_cell.angle_alpha   90.00
_cell.angle_beta   90.00
_cell.angle_gamma   90.00
#
_symmetry.space_group_name_H-M   'P 1'
#
loop_
_entity.id
_entity.type
_entity.pdbx_description
1 polymer ?
#
loop_
_entity_poly.entity_id
_entity_poly.type
_entity_poly.pdbx_seq_one_letter_code
_entity_poly.pdbx_strand_id
1 'polypeptide(L)' 'IECMAIGIEHKNKIIAAISISYLIFYSNETFREKNKKILLEEKNKIEKALKIHFNDLEELY' A
#
# COMPACT_ATOMS: atom_id res chain seq x y z
N ILE A 1 12.81 6.01 -13.65
CA ILE A 1 11.93 6.12 -12.46
C ILE A 1 11.75 4.71 -11.95
N GLU A 2 11.86 4.51 -10.63
CA GLU A 2 11.58 3.24 -9.97
C GLU A 2 10.29 3.39 -9.16
N CYS A 3 9.58 2.29 -8.97
CA CYS A 3 8.31 2.24 -8.27
C CYS A 3 8.32 1.10 -7.26
N MET A 4 7.95 1.39 -6.01
CA MET A 4 7.68 0.38 -5.00
C MET A 4 6.19 0.41 -4.70
N ALA A 5 5.53 -0.74 -4.82
CA ALA A 5 4.09 -0.87 -4.59
C ALA A 5 3.80 -1.95 -3.54
N ILE A 6 2.70 -1.77 -2.81
CA ILE A 6 2.13 -2.79 -1.92
C ILE A 6 0.62 -2.91 -2.15
N GLY A 7 0.13 -4.14 -2.13
CA GLY A 7 -1.30 -4.42 -2.23
C GLY A 7 -2.04 -4.02 -0.96
N ILE A 8 -3.24 -3.48 -1.14
CA ILE A 8 -4.23 -3.22 -0.09
C ILE A 8 -5.20 -4.40 -0.07
N GLU A 9 -5.31 -5.05 1.08
CA GLU A 9 -6.14 -6.22 1.30
C GLU A 9 -7.42 -5.88 2.06
N HIS A 10 -8.51 -6.47 1.63
CA HIS A 10 -9.78 -6.46 2.35
C HIS A 10 -10.39 -7.85 2.26
N LYS A 11 -10.78 -8.44 3.40
CA LYS A 11 -11.33 -9.80 3.48
C LYS A 11 -10.48 -10.86 2.73
N ASN A 12 -9.15 -10.79 2.89
CA ASN A 12 -8.16 -11.66 2.23
C ASN A 12 -8.10 -11.55 0.69
N LYS A 13 -8.68 -10.50 0.10
CA LYS A 13 -8.53 -10.17 -1.32
C LYS A 13 -7.76 -8.88 -1.49
N ILE A 14 -6.84 -8.84 -2.45
CA ILE A 14 -6.18 -7.61 -2.85
C ILE A 14 -7.16 -6.83 -3.73
N ILE A 15 -7.57 -5.64 -3.29
CA ILE A 15 -8.56 -4.81 -3.99
C ILE A 15 -7.95 -3.56 -4.64
N ALA A 16 -6.75 -3.17 -4.21
CA ALA A 16 -6.04 -2.00 -4.71
C ALA A 16 -4.54 -2.15 -4.44
N ALA A 17 -3.75 -1.20 -4.93
CA ALA A 17 -2.34 -1.05 -4.57
C ALA A 17 -2.00 0.42 -4.34
N ILE A 18 -1.12 0.69 -3.39
CA ILE A 18 -0.50 2.01 -3.20
C ILE A 18 0.97 1.91 -3.59
N SER A 19 1.52 2.99 -4.12
CA SER A 19 2.92 3.01 -4.56
C SER A 19 3.63 4.33 -4.29
N ILE A 20 4.96 4.25 -4.17
CA ILE A 20 5.85 5.41 -4.15
C ILE A 20 6.72 5.32 -5.40
N SER A 21 6.66 6.36 -6.22
CA SER A 21 7.49 6.53 -7.41
C SER A 21 8.63 7.50 -7.13
N TYR A 22 9.85 7.17 -7.56
CA TYR A 22 11.05 7.96 -7.28
C TYR A 22 12.08 7.87 -8.40
N LEU A 23 13.01 8.83 -8.45
CA LEU A 23 14.15 8.75 -9.35
C LEU A 23 15.11 7.64 -8.88
N ILE A 24 15.60 6.84 -9.82
CA ILE A 24 16.46 5.68 -9.54
C ILE A 24 17.75 6.08 -8.79
N PHE A 25 18.22 7.32 -8.99
CA PHE A 25 19.38 7.88 -8.30
C PHE A 25 19.25 7.93 -6.77
N TYR A 26 18.03 7.95 -6.23
CA TYR A 26 17.79 7.92 -4.79
C TYR A 26 17.66 6.50 -4.23
N SER A 27 17.63 5.46 -5.09
CA SER A 27 17.37 4.07 -4.69
C SER A 27 18.62 3.40 -4.13
N ASN A 28 18.82 3.55 -2.82
CA ASN A 28 19.74 2.72 -2.04
C ASN A 28 18.98 1.86 -1.03
N GLU A 29 19.67 0.94 -0.37
CA GLU A 29 19.08 0.01 0.59
C GLU A 29 18.33 0.73 1.72
N THR A 30 18.95 1.74 2.34
CA THR A 30 18.34 2.54 3.41
C THR A 30 17.08 3.26 2.95
N PHE A 31 17.10 3.82 1.74
CA PHE A 31 15.95 4.49 1.13
C PHE A 31 14.81 3.51 0.84
N ARG A 32 15.13 2.33 0.30
CA ARG A 32 14.14 1.27 0.02
C ARG A 32 13.49 0.76 1.30
N GLU A 33 14.27 0.49 2.35
CA GLU A 33 13.74 0.05 3.65
C GLU A 33 12.86 1.12 4.31
N LYS A 34 13.27 2.40 4.24
CA LYS A 34 12.44 3.52 4.73
C LYS A 34 11.10 3.59 4.00
N ASN A 35 11.11 3.50 2.67
CA ASN A 35 9.89 3.54 1.86
C ASN A 35 8.99 2.33 2.08
N LYS A 36 9.58 1.14 2.24
CA LYS A 36 8.85 -0.08 2.59
C LYS A 36 8.11 0.09 3.92
N LYS A 37 8.77 0.66 4.94
CA LYS A 37 8.14 0.95 6.23
C LYS A 37 6.96 1.93 6.08
N ILE A 38 7.14 3.01 5.32
CA ILE A 38 6.06 3.97 5.04
C ILE A 38 4.88 3.30 4.33
N LEU A 39 5.14 2.50 3.30
CA LEU A 39 4.10 1.77 2.57
C LEU A 39 3.31 0.81 3.46
N LEU A 40 3.99 0.10 4.38
CA LEU A 40 3.34 -0.79 5.34
C LEU A 40 2.49 -0.02 6.36
N GLU A 41 2.98 1.12 6.86
CA GLU A 41 2.22 1.97 7.79
C GLU A 41 0.95 2.52 7.13
N GLU A 42 1.04 3.00 5.89
CA GLU A 42 -0.12 3.51 5.15
C GLU A 42 -1.08 2.40 4.74
N LYS A 43 -0.57 1.22 4.30
CA LYS A 43 -1.39 0.03 4.06
C LYS A 43 -2.26 -0.27 5.28
N ASN A 44 -1.66 -0.35 6.47
CA ASN A 44 -2.38 -0.65 7.70
C ASN A 44 -3.46 0.39 8.05
N LYS A 45 -3.22 1.68 7.78
CA LYS A 45 -4.21 2.74 8.01
C LYS A 45 -5.39 2.59 7.05
N ILE A 46 -5.13 2.36 5.77
CA ILE A 46 -6.15 2.19 4.73
C ILE A 46 -7.00 0.96 5.02
N GLU A 47 -6.38 -0.19 5.30
CA GLU A 47 -7.11 -1.44 5.58
C GLU A 47 -7.99 -1.34 6.82
N LYS A 48 -7.52 -0.64 7.88
CA LYS A 48 -8.35 -0.34 9.05
C LYS A 48 -9.55 0.53 8.69
N ALA A 49 -9.35 1.58 7.90
CA ALA A 49 -10.43 2.46 7.46
C ALA A 49 -11.44 1.70 6.58
N LEU A 50 -10.97 0.85 5.66
CA LEU A 50 -11.82 0.00 4.83
C LEU A 50 -12.67 -0.95 5.69
N LYS A 51 -12.09 -1.57 6.70
CA LYS A 51 -12.82 -2.46 7.61
C LYS A 51 -13.91 -1.73 8.41
N ILE A 52 -13.70 -0.47 8.77
CA ILE A 52 -14.66 0.32 9.56
C ILE A 52 -15.79 0.88 8.68
N HIS A 53 -15.46 1.41 7.51
CA HIS A 53 -16.39 2.19 6.70
C HIS A 53 -16.99 1.42 5.53
N PHE A 54 -16.37 0.33 5.09
CA PHE A 54 -16.74 -0.40 3.88
C PHE A 54 -16.69 -1.91 4.11
N ASN A 55 -17.47 -2.39 5.09
CA ASN A 55 -17.50 -3.81 5.41
C ASN A 55 -18.01 -4.67 4.23
N ASP A 56 -18.85 -4.12 3.35
CA ASP A 56 -19.46 -4.83 2.23
C ASP A 56 -18.91 -4.37 0.87
N LEU A 57 -17.66 -3.88 0.84
CA LEU A 57 -17.00 -3.38 -0.38
C LEU A 57 -16.92 -4.45 -1.50
N GLU A 58 -17.03 -5.73 -1.14
CA GLU A 58 -17.04 -6.84 -2.12
C GLU A 58 -18.35 -6.92 -2.94
N GLU A 59 -19.45 -6.30 -2.49
CA GLU A 59 -20.71 -6.29 -3.26
C GLU A 59 -20.70 -5.25 -4.41
N LEU A 60 -19.67 -4.39 -4.45
CA LEU A 60 -19.49 -3.36 -5.49
C LEU A 60 -18.69 -3.86 -6.71
N TYR A 61 -18.12 -5.06 -6.67
CA TYR A 61 -17.33 -5.69 -7.73
C TYR A 61 -17.87 -7.07 -8.10
#